data_AF-A0A151RV07-F1
#
_entry.id   AF-A0A151RV07-F1
#
_cell.length_a   1.000
_cell.length_b   1.000
_cell.length_c   1.000
_cell.angle_alpha   90.00
_cell.angle_beta   90.00
_cell.angle_gamma   90.00
#
_symmetry.space_group_name_H-M   'P 1'
#
loop_
_entity.id
_entity.type
_entity.pdbx_description
1 polymer ?
#
loop_
_entity_poly.entity_id
_entity_poly.type
_entity_poly.pdbx_seq_one_letter_code
_entity_poly.pdbx_strand_id
1 'polypeptide(L)'
;LIKYGFFCSMDELSLFISHTNYGSIIVLLYIDDILLTGSFTSLVSNFINLLQFEFAMKDLGPLHHFLGIGILPTDDGLHLS
;
A
#
# COMPACT_ATOMS: atom_id res chain seq x y z
N LEU A 1 7.57 6.94 -6.62
CA LEU A 1 6.38 7.49 -5.92
C LEU A 1 6.20 8.99 -6.16
N ILE A 2 7.18 9.85 -5.87
CA ILE A 2 7.07 11.31 -6.09
C ILE A 2 6.72 11.67 -7.55
N LYS A 3 7.35 10.99 -8.53
CA LYS A 3 7.02 11.10 -9.97
C LYS A 3 5.56 10.81 -10.30
N TYR A 4 4.90 9.96 -9.51
CA TYR A 4 3.50 9.56 -9.70
C TYR A 4 2.52 10.41 -8.87
N GLY A 5 2.96 11.55 -8.33
CA GLY A 5 2.09 12.47 -7.59
C GLY A 5 1.85 12.07 -6.13
N PHE A 6 2.71 11.24 -5.55
CA PHE A 6 2.70 10.98 -4.12
C PHE A 6 3.53 12.03 -3.38
N PHE A 7 3.03 12.47 -2.23
CA PHE A 7 3.80 13.24 -1.26
C PHE A 7 4.10 12.37 -0.04
N CYS A 8 5.25 12.60 0.58
CA CYS A 8 5.59 11.93 1.84
C CYS A 8 4.86 12.61 2.99
N SER A 9 4.39 11.83 3.96
CA SER A 9 3.90 12.37 5.22
C SER A 9 5.04 13.11 5.92
N MET A 10 4.74 14.26 6.54
CA MET A 10 5.73 15.02 7.31
C MET A 10 6.22 14.24 8.55
N ASP A 11 5.38 13.35 9.08
CA ASP A 11 5.59 12.67 10.36
C ASP A 11 6.18 11.26 10.20
N GLU A 12 6.06 10.64 9.01
CA GLU A 12 6.63 9.32 8.71
C GLU A 12 7.23 9.27 7.31
N LEU A 13 8.56 9.11 7.23
CA LEU A 13 9.32 9.09 5.97
C LEU A 13 9.00 7.88 5.07
N SER A 14 8.35 6.85 5.62
CA SER A 14 7.91 5.64 4.91
C SER A 14 6.50 5.76 4.34
N LEU A 15 5.72 6.76 4.77
CA LEU A 15 4.30 6.89 4.41
C LEU A 15 4.13 7.88 3.26
N PHE A 16 3.66 7.39 2.12
CA PHE A 16 3.38 8.16 0.93
C PHE A 16 1.89 8.18 0.66
N ILE A 17 1.35 9.37 0.41
CA ILE A 17 -0.08 9.58 0.17
C ILE A 17 -0.25 10.24 -1.19
N SER A 18 -1.24 9.79 -1.96
CA SER A 18 -1.69 10.44 -3.17
C SER A 18 -3.20 10.64 -3.09
N HIS A 19 -3.63 11.89 -3.23
CA HIS A 19 -5.04 12.24 -3.35
C HIS A 19 -5.32 12.66 -4.79
N THR A 20 -6.30 12.00 -5.40
CA THR A 20 -6.78 12.34 -6.74
C THR A 20 -8.29 12.58 -6.69
N ASN A 21 -8.84 13.19 -7.74
CA ASN A 21 -10.29 13.34 -7.90
C ASN A 21 -11.03 11.99 -7.93
N TYR A 22 -10.32 10.89 -8.20
CA TYR A 22 -10.86 9.55 -8.35
C TYR A 22 -10.68 8.69 -7.09
N GLY A 23 -10.09 9.22 -6.02
CA GLY A 23 -9.82 8.50 -4.79
C GLY A 23 -8.39 8.72 -4.27
N SER A 24 -8.10 8.08 -3.16
CA SER A 24 -6.80 8.20 -2.48
C SER A 24 -6.06 6.87 -2.48
N ILE A 25 -4.73 6.92 -2.61
CA ILE A 25 -3.82 5.81 -2.38
C ILE A 25 -2.91 6.17 -1.22
N ILE A 26 -2.69 5.22 -0.33
CA ILE A 26 -1.69 5.28 0.72
C ILE A 26 -0.72 4.12 0.50
N VAL A 27 0.57 4.44 0.48
CA VAL A 27 1.67 3.51 0.34
C VAL A 27 2.52 3.63 1.59
N LEU A 28 2.76 2.52 2.28
CA LEU A 28 3.70 2.44 3.38
C LEU A 28 4.86 1.53 2.96
N LEU A 29 6.07 2.09 2.93
CA LEU A 29 7.29 1.38 2.57
C LEU A 29 7.95 0.81 3.83
N TYR A 30 8.25 -0.49 3.84
CA TYR A 30 9.02 -1.11 4.90
C TYR A 30 10.06 -2.07 4.33
N ILE A 31 11.32 -1.63 4.27
CA ILE A 31 12.48 -2.39 3.76
C ILE A 31 12.17 -3.05 2.41
N ASP A 32 11.80 -4.34 2.40
CA ASP A 32 11.54 -5.15 1.21
C ASP A 32 10.04 -5.23 0.86
N ASP A 33 9.17 -4.89 1.81
CA ASP A 33 7.72 -4.98 1.66
C ASP A 33 7.08 -3.61 1.44
N ILE A 34 6.04 -3.60 0.61
CA ILE A 34 5.19 -2.42 0.40
C ILE A 34 3.78 -2.77 0.84
N LEU A 35 3.28 -2.03 1.83
CA LEU A 35 1.87 -2.04 2.17
C LEU A 35 1.15 -0.98 1.33
N LEU A 36 0.13 -1.40 0.61
CA LEU A 36 -0.68 -0.55 -0.25
C LEU A 36 -2.14 -0.61 0.17
N THR A 37 -2.77 0.55 0.33
CA THR A 37 -4.22 0.67 0.54
C THR A 37 -4.78 1.86 -0.22
N GLY A 38 -6.08 1.88 -0.46
CA GLY A 38 -6.71 2.95 -1.20
C GLY A 38 -8.23 2.90 -1.16
N SER A 39 -8.85 3.97 -1.64
CA SER A 39 -10.31 4.14 -1.58
C SER A 39 -11.09 3.14 -2.44
N PHE A 40 -10.48 2.61 -3.50
CA PHE A 40 -11.13 1.69 -4.44
C PHE A 40 -10.20 0.55 -4.82
N THR A 41 -10.71 -0.68 -4.85
CA THR A 41 -9.94 -1.87 -5.21
C THR A 41 -9.35 -1.77 -6.62
N SER A 42 -10.10 -1.25 -7.59
CA SER A 42 -9.61 -1.04 -8.96
C SER A 42 -8.40 -0.11 -9.02
N LEU A 43 -8.40 0.92 -8.18
CA LEU A 43 -7.35 1.91 -8.10
C LEU A 43 -6.08 1.30 -7.49
N VAL A 44 -6.24 0.49 -6.43
CA VAL A 44 -5.16 -0.31 -5.82
C VAL A 44 -4.59 -1.31 -6.84
N SER A 45 -5.42 -2.11 -7.50
CA SER A 45 -4.97 -3.11 -8.48
C SER A 45 -4.24 -2.49 -9.67
N ASN A 46 -4.72 -1.35 -10.19
CA ASN A 46 -4.04 -0.63 -11.27
C ASN A 46 -2.66 -0.14 -10.83
N PHE A 47 -2.54 0.32 -9.58
CA PHE A 47 -1.27 0.78 -9.05
C PHE A 47 -0.29 -0.37 -8.80
N ILE A 48 -0.76 -1.53 -8.31
CA ILE A 48 0.04 -2.76 -8.21
C ILE A 48 0.60 -3.14 -9.58
N ASN A 49 -0.26 -3.19 -10.60
CA ASN A 49 0.17 -3.51 -11.97
C ASN A 49 1.23 -2.54 -12.50
N LEU A 50 1.08 -1.24 -12.21
CA LEU A 50 2.07 -0.24 -12.57
C LEU A 50 3.42 -0.46 -11.86
N LEU A 51 3.39 -0.77 -10.56
CA LEU A 51 4.60 -1.07 -9.80
C LEU A 51 5.29 -2.35 -10.29
N GLN A 52 4.53 -3.40 -10.61
CA GLN A 52 5.07 -4.65 -11.17
C GLN A 52 5.65 -4.48 -12.57
N PHE A 53 5.14 -3.52 -13.35
CA PHE A 53 5.66 -3.21 -14.67
C PHE A 53 6.98 -2.43 -14.60
N GLU A 54 7.07 -1.43 -13.71
CA GLU A 54 8.24 -0.56 -13.56
C GLU A 54 9.34 -1.19 -12.69
N PHE A 55 8.96 -2.04 -11.73
CA PHE A 55 9.86 -2.67 -10.77
C PHE A 55 9.66 -4.19 -10.77
N ALA A 56 10.73 -4.95 -10.53
CA ALA A 56 10.66 -6.40 -10.35
C ALA A 56 10.04 -6.75 -8.98
N MET A 57 8.73 -6.51 -8.87
CA MET A 57 7.93 -6.69 -7.66
C MET A 57 6.95 -7.84 -7.86
N LYS A 58 6.67 -8.56 -6.78
CA LYS A 58 5.63 -9.58 -6.75
C LYS A 58 4.49 -9.10 -5.87
N ASP A 59 3.26 -9.27 -6.34
CA ASP A 59 2.09 -9.08 -5.48
C ASP A 59 2.00 -10.25 -4.50
N LEU A 60 1.96 -9.92 -3.21
CA LEU A 60 1.81 -10.86 -2.11
C LEU A 60 0.33 -11.12 -1.77
N GLY A 61 -0.60 -10.41 -2.42
CA GLY A 61 -2.03 -10.52 -2.21
C GLY A 61 -2.51 -9.73 -1.00
N PRO A 62 -3.66 -10.11 -0.41
CA PRO A 62 -4.20 -9.45 0.77
C PRO A 62 -3.22 -9.43 1.95
N LEU A 63 -3.37 -8.40 2.79
CA LEU A 63 -2.57 -8.22 4.00
C LEU A 63 -2.71 -9.44 4.93
N HIS A 64 -1.63 -10.21 5.05
CA HIS A 64 -1.57 -11.43 5.86
C HIS A 64 -0.35 -11.43 6.79
N HIS A 65 0.77 -10.85 6.34
CA HIS A 65 1.92 -10.57 7.16
C HIS A 65 2.51 -9.20 6.80
N PHE A 66 2.87 -8.42 7.82
CA PHE A 66 3.64 -7.19 7.67
C PHE A 66 4.49 -6.99 8.93
N LEU A 67 5.75 -6.56 8.80
CA LEU A 67 6.67 -6.39 9.95
C LEU A 67 6.95 -7.68 10.75
N GLY A 68 6.70 -8.86 10.18
CA GLY A 68 6.76 -10.13 10.91
C GLY A 68 5.57 -10.39 11.83
N ILE A 69 4.54 -9.54 11.79
CA ILE A 69 3.27 -9.70 12.52
C ILE A 69 2.27 -10.42 11.60
N GLY A 70 1.59 -11.44 12.10
CA GLY A 70 0.48 -12.10 11.43
C GLY A 70 -0.78 -11.27 11.53
N ILE A 71 -1.47 -11.08 10.39
CA ILE A 71 -2.64 -10.22 10.28
C ILE A 71 -3.78 -11.07 9.74
N LEU A 72 -4.87 -11.14 10.51
CA LEU A 72 -6.10 -11.80 10.11
C LEU A 72 -7.23 -10.77 10.02
N PRO A 73 -7.79 -10.51 8.84
CA PRO A 73 -9.01 -9.72 8.70
C PRO A 73 -10.18 -10.43 9.40
N THR A 74 -10.92 -9.70 10.21
CA THR A 74 -12.17 -10.13 10.85
C THR A 74 -13.29 -9.15 10.49
N ASP A 75 -14.55 -9.54 10.70
CA ASP A 75 -15.68 -8.64 10.43
C ASP A 75 -15.64 -7.35 11.27
N ASP A 76 -14.97 -7.41 12.44
CA ASP A 76 -14.81 -6.28 13.37
C ASP A 76 -13.49 -5.50 13.18
N GLY A 77 -12.59 -5.95 12.28
CA GLY A 77 -11.32 -5.26 12.02
C GLY A 77 -10.15 -6.17 11.67
N LEU A 78 -9.01 -5.96 12.33
CA LEU A 78 -7.77 -6.72 12.10
C LEU A 78 -7.30 -7.34 13.41
N HIS A 79 -7.15 -8.66 13.42
CA HIS A 79 -6.49 -9.37 14.51
C HIS A 79 -4.99 -9.48 14.21
N LEU A 80 -4.15 -9.07 15.16
CA LEU A 80 -2.69 -9.08 15.07
C LEU A 80 -2.15 -10.17 16.01
N SER A 81 -1.31 -11.07 15.49
CA SER A 81 -0.73 -12.20 16.24
C SER A 81 0.76 -12.37 15.99
#